data_AF-A0A1V3NZQ1-F1
#
_entry.id   AF-A0A1V3NZQ1-F1
#
_cell.length_a   1.000
_cell.length_b   1.000
_cell.length_c   1.000
_cell.angle_alpha   90.00
_cell.angle_beta   90.00
_cell.angle_gamma   90.00
#
_symmetry.space_group_name_H-M   'P 1'
#
loop_
_entity.id
_entity.type
_entity.pdbx_description
1 polymer ?
#
loop_
_entity_poly.entity_id
_entity_poly.type
_entity_poly.pdbx_seq_one_letter_code
_entity_poly.pdbx_strand_id
1 'polypeptide(L)'
;MKALLIIALLLLPLYIYWYYARLKSMLAAWAASNQLKILETRRGFFPPLRMMLTTSKEQTLMHVKVYDESTHRIRSGWLRLGSYWWGLLDADAIEVNWDDA
;
A
#
# COMPACT_ATOMS: atom_id res chain seq x y z
N MET A 1 4.94 29.46 18.54
CA MET A 1 4.83 28.02 18.86
C MET A 1 3.39 27.51 18.93
N LYS A 2 2.48 28.10 19.72
CA LYS A 2 1.09 27.62 19.86
C LYS A 2 0.27 27.60 18.55
N ALA A 3 0.37 28.65 17.73
CA ALA A 3 -0.32 28.72 16.44
C ALA A 3 0.16 27.65 15.44
N LEU A 4 1.46 27.35 15.40
CA LEU A 4 2.02 26.29 14.56
C LEU A 4 1.50 24.91 14.96
N LEU A 5 1.39 24.65 16.28
CA LEU A 5 0.81 23.39 16.77
C LEU A 5 -0.66 23.23 16.39
N ILE A 6 -1.45 24.30 16.46
CA ILE A 6 -2.86 24.28 16.06
C ILE A 6 -2.99 24.02 14.55
N ILE A 7 -2.18 24.70 13.73
CA ILE A 7 -2.15 24.47 12.28
C ILE A 7 -1.76 23.03 11.97
N ALA A 8 -0.72 22.50 12.62
CA ALA A 8 -0.30 21.11 12.45
C ALA A 8 -1.43 20.13 12.82
N LEU A 9 -2.15 20.38 13.92
CA LEU A 9 -3.26 19.54 14.36
C LEU A 9 -4.42 19.54 13.35
N LEU A 10 -4.71 20.69 12.73
CA LEU A 10 -5.75 20.84 11.72
C LEU A 10 -5.38 20.19 10.38
N LEU A 11 -4.10 20.21 10.01
CA LEU A 11 -3.60 19.59 8.78
C LEU A 11 -3.45 18.08 8.89
N LEU A 12 -3.29 17.54 10.10
CA LEU A 12 -3.14 16.11 10.34
C LEU A 12 -4.29 15.25 9.76
N PRO A 13 -5.59 15.53 10.01
CA PRO A 13 -6.67 14.73 9.44
C PRO A 13 -6.75 14.83 7.91
N LEU A 14 -6.44 16.01 7.34
CA LEU A 14 -6.35 16.22 5.89
C LEU A 14 -5.26 15.34 5.28
N TYR A 15 -4.08 15.32 5.89
CA TYR A 15 -2.97 14.48 5.48
C TYR A 15 -3.32 13.00 5.57
N ILE A 16 -3.91 12.56 6.69
CA ILE A 16 -4.32 11.16 6.89
C ILE A 16 -5.35 10.75 5.82
N TYR A 17 -6.35 11.60 5.55
CA TYR A 17 -7.35 11.34 4.51
C TYR A 17 -6.71 11.22 3.13
N TRP A 18 -5.85 12.17 2.75
CA TRP A 18 -5.12 12.15 1.48
C TRP A 18 -4.26 10.88 1.36
N TYR A 19 -3.54 10.51 2.43
CA TYR A 19 -2.70 9.33 2.49
C TYR A 19 -3.50 8.04 2.23
N TYR A 20 -4.67 7.88 2.86
CA TYR A 20 -5.53 6.70 2.63
C TYR A 20 -6.16 6.69 1.23
N ALA A 21 -6.58 7.85 0.73
CA ALA A 21 -7.10 7.98 -0.63
C ALA A 21 -6.03 7.60 -1.67
N ARG A 22 -4.79 8.07 -1.47
CA ARG A 22 -3.65 7.76 -2.32
C ARG A 22 -3.35 6.26 -2.33
N LEU A 23 -3.28 5.61 -1.16
CA LEU A 23 -3.08 4.16 -1.06
C LEU A 23 -4.14 3.37 -1.84
N LYS A 24 -5.42 3.72 -1.66
CA LYS A 24 -6.52 3.07 -2.40
C LYS A 24 -6.39 3.27 -3.91
N SER A 25 -6.04 4.48 -4.34
CA SER A 25 -5.86 4.79 -5.77
C SER A 25 -4.73 3.96 -6.39
N MET A 26 -3.59 3.83 -5.70
CA MET A 26 -2.45 3.03 -6.15
C MET A 26 -2.80 1.55 -6.24
N LEU A 27 -3.47 1.01 -5.21
CA LEU A 27 -3.95 -0.37 -5.20
C LEU A 27 -4.91 -0.65 -6.37
N ALA A 28 -5.88 0.24 -6.59
CA ALA A 28 -6.85 0.09 -7.66
C ALA A 28 -6.18 0.16 -9.04
N ALA A 29 -5.25 1.09 -9.24
CA ALA A 29 -4.50 1.21 -10.50
C ALA A 29 -3.64 -0.03 -10.77
N TRP A 30 -2.92 -0.52 -9.76
CA TRP A 30 -2.15 -1.76 -9.84
C TRP A 30 -3.03 -2.95 -10.21
N ALA A 31 -4.15 -3.14 -9.51
CA ALA A 31 -5.06 -4.24 -9.77
C ALA A 31 -5.65 -4.18 -11.19
N ALA A 32 -6.09 -3.00 -11.62
CA ALA A 32 -6.59 -2.78 -12.97
C ALA A 32 -5.53 -3.09 -14.05
N SER A 33 -4.28 -2.66 -13.85
CA SER A 33 -3.19 -2.94 -14.80
C SER A 33 -2.80 -4.42 -14.90
N ASN A 34 -3.07 -5.21 -13.86
CA ASN A 34 -2.74 -6.64 -13.78
C ASN A 34 -3.94 -7.57 -14.01
N GLN A 35 -5.10 -7.05 -14.41
CA GLN A 35 -6.35 -7.82 -14.55
C GLN A 35 -6.75 -8.57 -13.25
N LEU A 36 -6.50 -7.92 -12.13
CA LEU A 36 -6.79 -8.43 -10.79
C LEU A 36 -8.00 -7.69 -10.22
N LYS A 37 -8.86 -8.42 -9.53
CA LYS A 37 -9.95 -7.87 -8.74
C LYS A 37 -9.63 -8.00 -7.26
N ILE A 38 -9.48 -6.87 -6.59
CA ILE A 38 -9.22 -6.83 -5.15
C ILE A 38 -10.46 -7.33 -4.41
N LEU A 39 -10.31 -8.42 -3.65
CA LEU A 39 -11.35 -8.96 -2.77
C LEU A 39 -11.20 -8.41 -1.35
N GLU A 40 -9.97 -8.34 -0.86
CA GLU A 40 -9.69 -7.92 0.50
C GLU A 40 -8.32 -7.22 0.59
N THR A 41 -8.25 -6.17 1.38
CA THR A 41 -7.01 -5.46 1.71
C THR A 41 -6.85 -5.43 3.22
N ARG A 42 -5.77 -6.00 3.74
CA ARG A 42 -5.41 -5.92 5.15
C ARG A 42 -4.09 -5.18 5.33
N ARG A 43 -4.06 -4.23 6.27
CA ARG A 43 -2.82 -3.68 6.78
C ARG A 43 -2.24 -4.72 7.74
N GLY A 44 -1.28 -5.50 7.26
CA GLY A 44 -0.67 -6.54 8.08
C GLY A 44 0.27 -5.94 9.12
N PHE A 45 0.07 -6.29 10.40
CA PHE A 45 1.06 -6.02 11.46
C PHE A 45 2.23 -7.01 11.42
N PHE A 46 2.06 -8.14 10.72
CA PHE A 46 3.05 -9.24 10.64
C PHE A 46 3.39 -9.60 9.18
N PRO A 47 4.04 -8.71 8.43
CA PRO A 47 4.63 -9.06 7.14
C PRO A 47 5.72 -10.14 7.27
N PRO A 48 6.06 -10.84 6.18
CA PRO A 48 7.17 -11.81 6.16
C PRO A 48 8.46 -11.14 6.65
N LEU A 49 9.25 -11.86 7.46
CA LEU A 49 10.49 -11.33 8.05
C LEU A 49 11.44 -10.75 7.00
N ARG A 50 11.53 -11.36 5.82
CA ARG A 50 12.34 -10.88 4.70
C ARG A 50 11.87 -9.52 4.17
N MET A 51 10.56 -9.28 4.18
CA MET A 51 10.01 -7.96 3.84
C MET A 51 10.23 -6.96 4.97
N MET A 52 10.09 -7.35 6.24
CA MET A 52 10.42 -6.45 7.36
C MET A 52 11.86 -5.92 7.28
N LEU A 53 12.83 -6.77 6.92
CA LEU A 53 14.25 -6.41 6.84
C LEU A 53 14.60 -5.52 5.65
N THR A 54 13.79 -5.53 4.58
CA THR A 54 14.08 -4.82 3.32
C THR A 54 13.15 -3.64 3.07
N THR A 55 12.17 -3.40 3.94
CA THR A 55 11.20 -2.31 3.79
C THR A 55 11.69 -1.05 4.49
N SER A 56 11.74 0.07 3.77
CA SER A 56 12.04 1.39 4.32
C SER A 56 10.86 1.97 5.11
N LYS A 57 11.13 2.89 6.05
CA LYS A 57 10.08 3.58 6.84
C LYS A 57 9.05 4.32 5.99
N GLU A 58 9.44 4.73 4.79
CA GLU A 58 8.60 5.45 3.83
C GLU A 58 7.68 4.52 3.02
N GLN A 59 7.84 3.20 3.15
CA GLN A 59 7.10 2.21 2.37
C GLN A 59 5.98 1.60 3.22
N THR A 60 4.84 1.37 2.58
CA THR A 60 3.67 0.79 3.23
C THR A 60 3.47 -0.65 2.78
N LEU A 61 3.53 -1.59 3.73
CA LEU A 61 3.21 -2.99 3.47
C LEU A 61 1.72 -3.24 3.64
N MET A 62 1.11 -3.90 2.65
CA MET A 62 -0.28 -4.31 2.67
C MET A 62 -0.41 -5.74 2.19
N HIS A 63 -1.15 -6.56 2.92
CA HIS A 63 -1.52 -7.88 2.45
C HIS A 63 -2.82 -7.77 1.66
N VAL A 64 -2.86 -8.40 0.50
CA VAL A 64 -4.03 -8.39 -0.37
C VAL A 64 -4.44 -9.78 -0.74
N LYS A 65 -5.76 -9.93 -0.91
CA LYS A 65 -6.39 -11.08 -1.53
C LYS A 65 -7.04 -10.59 -2.81
N VAL A 66 -6.63 -11.16 -3.93
CA VAL A 66 -7.10 -10.79 -5.25
C VAL A 66 -7.68 -11.99 -5.97
N TYR A 67 -8.67 -11.75 -6.82
CA TYR A 67 -9.12 -12.69 -7.83
C TYR A 67 -8.41 -12.34 -9.14
N ASP A 68 -7.68 -13.30 -9.68
CA ASP A 68 -7.00 -13.18 -10.95
C ASP A 68 -7.95 -13.63 -12.06
N GLU A 69 -8.38 -12.69 -12.90
CA GLU A 69 -9.31 -12.98 -13.99
C GLU A 69 -8.67 -13.81 -15.10
N SER A 70 -7.34 -13.76 -15.25
CA SER A 70 -6.61 -14.50 -16.29
C SER A 70 -6.48 -15.99 -15.95
N THR A 71 -6.24 -16.31 -14.67
CA THR A 71 -6.07 -17.69 -14.19
C THR A 71 -7.30 -18.26 -13.50
N HIS A 72 -8.34 -17.43 -13.30
CA HIS A 72 -9.56 -17.73 -12.53
C HIS A 72 -9.29 -18.24 -11.10
N ARG A 73 -8.19 -17.80 -10.48
CA ARG A 73 -7.78 -18.22 -9.14
C ARG A 73 -7.78 -17.06 -8.16
N ILE A 74 -8.01 -17.38 -6.89
CA ILE A 74 -7.79 -16.43 -5.80
C ILE A 74 -6.33 -16.56 -5.37
N ARG A 75 -5.63 -15.43 -5.33
CA ARG A 75 -4.23 -15.34 -4.90
C ARG A 75 -4.13 -14.40 -3.71
N SER A 76 -3.20 -14.68 -2.81
CA SER A 76 -2.85 -13.78 -1.72
C SER A 76 -1.38 -13.42 -1.77
N GLY A 77 -1.06 -12.20 -1.34
CA GLY A 77 0.31 -11.72 -1.36
C GLY A 77 0.49 -10.41 -0.64
N TRP A 78 1.74 -10.09 -0.39
CA TRP A 78 2.19 -8.85 0.21
C TRP A 78 2.59 -7.86 -0.87
N LEU A 79 1.95 -6.70 -0.83
CA LEU A 79 2.30 -5.52 -1.61
C LEU A 79 3.14 -4.59 -0.76
N ARG A 80 4.22 -4.10 -1.35
CA ARG A 80 4.99 -2.96 -0.87
C ARG A 80 4.63 -1.78 -1.76
N LEU A 81 4.00 -0.78 -1.16
CA LEU A 81 3.56 0.44 -1.82
C LEU A 81 4.52 1.58 -1.48
N GLY A 82 5.04 2.21 -2.52
CA GLY A 82 5.87 3.41 -2.44
C GLY A 82 7.37 3.14 -2.65
N SER A 83 8.07 4.17 -3.09
CA SER A 83 9.51 4.11 -3.35
C SER A 83 10.34 4.49 -2.13
N TYR A 84 11.59 4.06 -2.12
CA TYR A 84 12.54 4.33 -1.04
C TYR A 84 12.75 5.84 -0.79
N TRP A 85 12.71 6.66 -1.85
CA TRP A 85 13.03 8.09 -1.80
C TRP A 85 11.80 9.00 -1.72
N TRP A 86 10.70 8.61 -2.36
CA TRP A 86 9.51 9.45 -2.51
C TRP A 86 8.26 8.87 -1.83
N GLY A 87 8.39 7.72 -1.17
CA GLY A 87 7.28 7.04 -0.49
C GLY A 87 6.11 6.85 -1.45
N LEU A 88 4.92 7.28 -1.02
CA LEU A 88 3.66 7.17 -1.78
C LEU A 88 3.45 8.22 -2.87
N LEU A 89 4.40 9.14 -3.05
CA LEU A 89 4.38 10.06 -4.19
C LEU A 89 4.63 9.31 -5.50
N ASP A 90 5.46 8.27 -5.44
CA ASP A 90 5.76 7.39 -6.55
C ASP A 90 4.69 6.29 -6.69
N ALA A 91 3.70 6.54 -7.55
CA ALA A 91 2.55 5.67 -7.75
C ALA A 91 2.91 4.31 -8.36
N ASP A 92 4.01 4.26 -9.11
CA ASP A 92 4.37 3.11 -9.94
C ASP A 92 5.32 2.15 -9.20
N ALA A 93 5.90 2.58 -8.09
CA ALA A 93 6.73 1.77 -7.21
C ALA A 93 5.86 0.81 -6.36
N ILE A 94 5.40 -0.27 -6.99
CA ILE A 94 4.62 -1.33 -6.35
C ILE A 94 5.32 -2.67 -6.56
N GLU A 95 5.87 -3.22 -5.48
CA GLU A 95 6.46 -4.56 -5.49
C GLU A 95 5.46 -5.54 -4.86
N VAL A 96 5.20 -6.66 -5.54
CA VAL A 96 4.34 -7.73 -5.00
C VAL A 96 5.15 -8.98 -4.71
N ASN A 97 4.84 -9.62 -3.60
CA ASN A 97 5.37 -10.92 -3.23
C ASN A 97 4.19 -11.84 -2.90
N TRP A 98 3.99 -12.86 -3.72
CA TRP A 98 2.87 -13.78 -3.60
C TRP A 98 3.18 -14.84 -2.53
N ASP A 99 2.17 -15.23 -1.76
CA ASP A 99 2.34 -16.26 -0.72
C ASP A 99 2.58 -17.66 -1.32
N ASP A 100 2.20 -17.86 -2.58
CA ASP A 100 2.32 -19.13 -3.32
C ASP A 100 3.70 -19.36 -3.97
N ALA A 101 4.67 -18.46 -3.75
CA ALA A 101 5.99 -18.45 -4.42
C ALA A 101 7.12 -19.10 -3.60
#